data_AF-A0A1Y0ME79-F1
#
_entry.id   AF-A0A1Y0ME79-F1
#
_cell.length_a   1.000
_cell.length_b   1.000
_cell.length_c   1.000
_cell.angle_alpha   90.00
_cell.angle_beta   90.00
_cell.angle_gamma   90.00
#
_symmetry.space_group_name_H-M   'P 1'
#
loop_
_entity.id
_entity.type
_entity.pdbx_description
1 polymer ?
#
loop_
_entity_poly.entity_id
_entity_poly.type
_entity_poly.pdbx_seq_one_letter_code
_entity_poly.pdbx_strand_id
1 'polypeptide(L)' 'MKTAATVFNVITIIFVIILIFWLTQLNFDDLSFKENSNVYFGMGSVSLMIFAMQMIKSSINKKK' A
#
# COMPACT_ATOMS: atom_id res chain seq x y z
N MET A 1 -10.25 -19.36 -8.47
CA MET A 1 -10.71 -18.47 -7.37
C MET A 1 -9.77 -18.43 -6.19
N LYS A 2 -9.41 -19.58 -5.61
CA LYS A 2 -8.52 -19.63 -4.43
C LYS A 2 -7.13 -19.06 -4.75
N THR A 3 -6.54 -19.43 -5.88
CA THR A 3 -5.21 -18.97 -6.31
C THR A 3 -5.14 -17.46 -6.52
N ALA A 4 -6.13 -16.86 -7.20
CA ALA A 4 -6.18 -15.41 -7.40
C ALA A 4 -6.29 -14.67 -6.06
N ALA A 5 -7.18 -15.11 -5.16
CA ALA A 5 -7.32 -14.52 -3.83
C ALA A 5 -6.04 -14.63 -2.99
N THR A 6 -5.33 -15.76 -3.10
CA THR A 6 -4.01 -15.95 -2.46
C THR A 6 -2.98 -14.96 -3.02
N VAL A 7 -2.90 -14.80 -4.35
CA VAL A 7 -1.99 -13.83 -4.99
C VAL A 7 -2.29 -12.41 -4.54
N PHE A 8 -3.55 -11.99 -4.52
CA PHE A 8 -3.96 -10.67 -4.01
C PHE A 8 -3.55 -10.46 -2.55
N ASN A 9 -3.70 -11.47 -1.69
CA ASN A 9 -3.26 -11.38 -0.29
C ASN A 9 -1.74 -11.26 -0.17
N VAL A 10 -0.96 -12.05 -0.92
CA VAL A 10 0.51 -11.99 -0.91
C VAL A 10 0.99 -10.60 -1.36
N ILE A 11 0.44 -10.07 -2.45
CA ILE A 11 0.76 -8.73 -2.95
C ILE A 11 0.42 -7.66 -1.91
N THR A 12 -0.73 -7.79 -1.23
CA THR A 12 -1.13 -6.86 -0.16
C THR A 12 -0.15 -6.89 1.00
N ILE A 13 0.31 -8.08 1.41
CA ILE A 13 1.32 -8.23 2.47
C ILE A 13 2.64 -7.54 2.08
N ILE A 14 3.09 -7.71 0.83
CA ILE A 14 4.29 -7.04 0.31
C ILE A 14 4.12 -5.51 0.39
N PHE A 15 2.98 -4.97 -0.04
CA PHE A 15 2.75 -3.53 0.06
C PHE A 15 2.70 -3.02 1.49
N VAL A 16 2.16 -3.79 2.44
CA VAL A 16 2.20 -3.43 3.87
C VAL A 16 3.64 -3.36 4.38
N ILE A 17 4.50 -4.31 4.00
CA ILE A 17 5.93 -4.28 4.35
C ILE A 17 6.61 -3.04 3.78
N ILE A 18 6.33 -2.69 2.52
CA ILE A 18 6.86 -1.47 1.89
C ILE A 18 6.37 -0.21 2.63
N LEU A 19 5.13 -0.21 3.11
CA LEU A 19 4.58 0.91 3.88
C LEU A 19 5.32 1.09 5.23
N ILE A 20 5.64 -0.02 5.91
CA ILE A 20 6.47 0.00 7.12
C ILE A 20 7.89 0.50 6.81
N PHE A 21 8.46 0.11 5.67
CA PHE A 21 9.77 0.60 5.24
C PHE A 21 9.78 2.13 5.04
N TRP A 22 8.74 2.69 4.43
CA TRP A 22 8.61 4.15 4.33
C TRP A 22 8.51 4.83 5.70
N LEU A 23 7.77 4.24 6.65
CA LEU A 23 7.70 4.77 8.02
C LEU A 23 9.09 4.82 8.70
N THR A 24 9.99 3.88 8.40
CA THR A 24 11.36 3.92 8.95
C THR A 24 12.25 4.99 8.33
N GLN A 25 11.92 5.47 7.12
CA GLN A 25 12.64 6.56 6.46
C GLN A 25 12.11 7.95 6.82
N LEU A 26 11.00 8.01 7.56
CA LEU A 26 10.40 9.26 7.97
C LEU A 26 11.34 9.99 8.93
N ASN A 27 11.63 11.24 8.62
CA ASN A 27 12.38 12.11 9.51
C ASN A 27 11.43 12.56 10.65
N PHE A 28 11.60 11.96 11.82
CA PHE A 28 10.77 12.28 12.99
C PHE A 28 11.17 13.60 13.67
N ASP A 29 12.36 14.14 13.38
CA ASP A 29 12.83 15.42 13.94
C ASP A 29 12.19 16.63 13.22
N ASP A 30 11.89 16.48 11.92
CA ASP A 30 11.17 17.48 11.14
C ASP A 30 10.11 16.77 10.28
N LEU A 31 8.85 16.84 10.71
CA LEU A 31 7.69 16.26 10.03
C LEU A 31 7.15 17.15 8.89
N SER A 32 7.86 18.20 8.51
CA SER A 32 7.41 19.07 7.43
C SER A 32 7.35 18.31 6.10
N PHE A 33 6.39 18.70 5.26
CA PHE A 33 6.23 18.12 3.93
C PHE A 33 7.44 18.37 3.03
N LYS A 34 8.24 19.41 3.30
CA LYS A 34 9.40 19.76 2.50
C LYS A 34 10.51 18.72 2.65
N GLU A 35 10.75 18.26 3.88
CA GLU A 35 11.79 17.29 4.20
C GLU A 35 11.34 15.85 3.93
N ASN A 36 10.07 15.54 4.21
CA ASN A 36 9.50 14.19 4.05
C ASN A 36 8.70 14.00 2.76
N SER A 37 8.78 14.94 1.81
CA SER A 37 7.99 14.90 0.56
C SER A 37 8.06 13.52 -0.10
N ASN A 38 9.27 12.99 -0.27
CA ASN A 38 9.50 11.69 -0.87
C ASN A 38 8.84 10.55 -0.08
N VAL A 39 8.95 10.58 1.25
CA VAL A 39 8.35 9.58 2.15
C VAL A 39 6.83 9.63 2.06
N TYR A 40 6.23 10.82 2.08
CA TYR A 40 4.78 10.98 1.96
C TYR A 40 4.25 10.56 0.60
N PHE A 41 4.94 10.88 -0.50
CA PHE A 41 4.58 10.37 -1.82
C PHE A 41 4.74 8.84 -1.91
N GLY A 42 5.78 8.28 -1.30
CA GLY A 42 5.99 6.85 -1.15
C GLY A 42 4.83 6.16 -0.41
N MET A 43 4.52 6.62 0.79
CA MET A 43 3.39 6.10 1.60
C MET A 43 2.05 6.28 0.88
N GLY A 44 1.82 7.43 0.26
CA GLY A 44 0.59 7.75 -0.46
C GLY A 44 0.38 6.83 -1.66
N SER A 45 1.41 6.64 -2.49
CA SER A 45 1.34 5.75 -3.66
C SER A 45 1.08 4.30 -3.27
N VAL A 46 1.75 3.78 -2.25
CA VAL A 46 1.55 2.42 -1.73
C VAL A 46 0.13 2.26 -1.16
N SER A 47 -0.36 3.27 -0.42
CA SER A 47 -1.73 3.26 0.12
C SER A 47 -2.79 3.23 -0.98
N LEU A 48 -2.63 4.04 -2.03
CA LEU A 48 -3.51 4.04 -3.19
C LEU A 48 -3.47 2.70 -3.93
N MET A 49 -2.29 2.09 -4.05
CA MET A 49 -2.12 0.78 -4.70
C MET A 49 -2.85 -0.32 -3.92
N ILE A 50 -2.73 -0.34 -2.58
CA ILE A 50 -3.47 -1.26 -1.71
C ILE A 50 -4.98 -1.04 -1.88
N PHE A 51 -5.42 0.21 -1.89
CA PHE A 51 -6.84 0.55 -2.05
C PHE A 51 -7.40 0.10 -3.41
N ALA A 52 -6.69 0.38 -4.50
CA ALA A 52 -7.04 -0.07 -5.84
C ALA A 52 -7.13 -1.60 -5.92
N MET A 53 -6.17 -2.30 -5.31
CA MET A 53 -6.13 -3.75 -5.25
C MET A 53 -7.34 -4.33 -4.52
N GLN A 54 -7.74 -3.72 -3.40
CA GLN A 54 -8.94 -4.11 -2.65
C GLN A 54 -10.23 -3.87 -3.45
N MET A 55 -10.34 -2.75 -4.18
CA MET A 55 -11.48 -2.49 -5.06
C MET A 55 -11.58 -3.52 -6.19
N ILE A 56 -10.46 -3.88 -6.81
CA ILE A 56 -10.41 -4.92 -7.85
C ILE A 56 -10.87 -6.27 -7.28
N LYS A 57 -10.34 -6.67 -6.12
CA LYS A 57 -10.75 -7.89 -5.40
C LYS A 57 -12.24 -7.91 -5.09
N SER A 58 -12.79 -6.80 -4.58
CA SER A 58 -14.22 -6.64 -4.28
C SER A 58 -15.09 -6.75 -5.53
N SER A 59 -14.68 -6.12 -6.64
CA SER A 59 -15.36 -6.20 -7.93
C SER A 59 -15.40 -7.63 -8.49
N ILE A 60 -14.30 -8.38 -8.37
CA ILE A 60 -14.22 -9.78 -8.81
C ILE A 60 -15.15 -10.68 -7.98
N ASN A 61 -15.25 -10.45 -6.66
CA ASN A 61 -16.16 -11.22 -5.80
C ASN A 61 -17.65 -10.90 -6.03
N LYS A 62 -18.00 -9.66 -6.43
CA LYS A 62 -19.39 -9.27 -6.71
C LYS A 62 -19.96 -9.83 -8.01
N LYS A 63 -19.10 -10.24 -8.96
CA LYS A 63 -19.51 -10.84 -10.25
C LYS A 63 -19.79 -12.34 -10.15
N LYS A 64 -19.71 -12.93 -8.96
CA LYS A 64 -19.83 -14.36 -8.74
C LYS A 64 -20.99 -14.71 -7.83
#